data_AF-A0A3N6BM16-F1
#
_entry.id   AF-A0A3N6BM16-F1
#
_cell.length_a   1.000
_cell.length_b   1.000
_cell.length_c   1.000
_cell.angle_alpha   90.00
_cell.angle_beta   90.00
_cell.angle_gamma   90.00
#
_symmetry.space_group_name_H-M   'P 1'
#
loop_
_entity.id
_entity.type
_entity.pdbx_description
1 polymer ?
#
loop_
_entity_poly.entity_id
_entity_poly.type
_entity_poly.pdbx_seq_one_letter_code
_entity_poly.pdbx_strand_id
1 'polypeptide(L)'
;GPPLLEAGAVFQAPIARATPRDAYPAEAVKALRHYPEPGSSRQEEVYFIELLGANSEGKTLAVLHNAAREKAVALRFSLSQLPFFTLWKYAGCEQDGYVTGLEPGTSYPNFRSVERELGRLRVLQPGETQSFELEIEAHDQPVGVSRLLKEIGQLQGEQGG
;
A
#
# COMPACT_ATOMS: atom_id res chain seq x y z
N GLY A 1 14.03 -0.62 2.64
CA GLY A 1 15.31 0.03 2.34
C GLY A 1 15.94 -0.56 1.09
N PRO A 2 17.19 -0.18 0.79
CA PRO A 2 17.96 -0.76 -0.31
C PRO A 2 18.03 -2.30 -0.21
N PRO A 3 18.11 -3.04 -1.33
CA PRO A 3 18.24 -2.55 -2.70
C PRO A 3 16.91 -2.28 -3.42
N LEU A 4 15.77 -2.48 -2.77
CA LEU A 4 14.45 -2.34 -3.41
C LEU A 4 13.93 -0.90 -3.34
N LEU A 5 13.98 -0.31 -2.14
CA LEU A 5 13.60 1.09 -1.95
C LEU A 5 14.83 1.95 -2.20
N GLU A 6 14.74 2.78 -3.24
CA GLU A 6 15.76 3.69 -3.74
C GLU A 6 15.09 4.97 -4.26
N ALA A 7 15.87 5.98 -4.63
CA ALA A 7 15.34 7.17 -5.29
C ALA A 7 14.63 6.75 -6.60
N GLY A 8 13.39 7.16 -6.79
CA GLY A 8 12.60 6.80 -7.97
C GLY A 8 11.95 5.42 -7.92
N ALA A 9 12.08 4.68 -6.81
CA ALA A 9 11.21 3.53 -6.56
C ALA A 9 9.74 3.95 -6.61
N VAL A 10 8.85 2.99 -6.85
CA VAL A 10 7.42 3.27 -7.08
C VAL A 10 6.53 2.27 -6.35
N PHE A 11 5.54 2.81 -5.65
CA PHE A 11 4.40 2.09 -5.13
C PHE A 11 3.30 1.98 -6.21
N GLN A 12 2.81 0.76 -6.40
CA GLN A 12 1.74 0.44 -7.34
C GLN A 12 0.68 -0.41 -6.64
N ALA A 13 -0.57 -0.03 -6.84
CA ALA A 13 -1.76 -0.73 -6.40
C ALA A 13 -2.95 -0.22 -7.24
N PRO A 14 -4.06 -0.98 -7.33
CA PRO A 14 -5.26 -0.53 -8.02
C PRO A 14 -6.07 0.37 -7.06
N ILE A 15 -5.94 1.69 -7.21
CA ILE A 15 -6.45 2.67 -6.25
C ILE A 15 -7.81 3.20 -6.72
N ALA A 16 -8.82 3.10 -5.85
CA ALA A 16 -10.09 3.81 -6.01
C ALA A 16 -9.97 5.24 -5.48
N ARG A 17 -9.42 5.38 -4.26
CA ARG A 17 -9.25 6.66 -3.57
C ARG A 17 -8.00 6.62 -2.71
N ALA A 18 -7.32 7.75 -2.60
CA ALA A 18 -6.25 7.95 -1.64
C ALA A 18 -6.42 9.30 -0.95
N THR A 19 -6.28 9.32 0.37
CA THR A 19 -6.38 10.53 1.19
C THR A 19 -5.13 10.62 2.07
N PRO A 20 -4.42 11.74 2.09
CA PRO A 20 -3.30 11.91 3.02
C PRO A 20 -3.82 11.95 4.47
N ARG A 21 -3.08 11.36 5.41
CA ARG A 21 -3.42 11.42 6.85
C ARG A 21 -3.37 12.84 7.36
N ASP A 22 -2.32 13.57 6.99
CA ASP A 22 -2.06 14.94 7.40
C ASP A 22 -2.15 15.90 6.20
N ALA A 23 -2.09 17.20 6.46
CA ALA A 23 -2.03 18.20 5.39
C ALA A 23 -0.62 18.24 4.77
N TYR A 24 -0.43 17.51 3.68
CA TYR A 24 0.81 17.56 2.89
C TYR A 24 0.73 18.59 1.75
N PRO A 25 1.88 19.11 1.30
CA PRO A 25 1.95 19.91 0.08
C PRO A 25 1.38 19.18 -1.14
N ALA A 26 0.79 19.91 -2.08
CA ALA A 26 0.09 19.32 -3.23
C ALA A 26 1.03 18.47 -4.11
N GLU A 27 2.31 18.83 -4.21
CA GLU A 27 3.34 18.07 -4.91
C GLU A 27 3.63 16.72 -4.26
N ALA A 28 3.58 16.64 -2.92
CA ALA A 28 3.74 15.37 -2.20
C ALA A 28 2.58 14.43 -2.52
N VAL A 29 1.35 14.94 -2.48
CA VAL A 29 0.13 14.19 -2.82
C VAL A 29 0.15 13.73 -4.28
N LYS A 30 0.54 14.60 -5.23
CA LYS A 30 0.71 14.23 -6.65
C LYS A 30 1.78 13.15 -6.84
N ALA A 31 2.80 13.15 -5.99
CA ALA A 31 3.88 12.17 -5.98
C ALA A 31 3.64 11.01 -5.01
N LEU A 32 2.40 10.70 -4.63
CA LEU A 32 2.05 9.60 -3.70
C LEU A 32 2.79 8.30 -4.06
N ARG A 33 2.76 7.93 -5.34
CA ARG A 33 3.35 6.68 -5.84
C ARG A 33 4.88 6.67 -5.86
N HIS A 34 5.55 7.82 -5.84
CA HIS A 34 6.99 7.90 -6.07
C HIS A 34 7.76 8.16 -4.78
N TYR A 35 8.91 7.52 -4.63
CA TYR A 35 9.80 7.71 -3.50
C TYR A 35 10.94 8.68 -3.85
N PRO A 36 11.19 9.70 -3.02
CA PRO A 36 12.33 10.61 -3.21
C PRO A 36 13.64 9.93 -2.81
N GLU A 37 14.76 10.64 -2.90
CA GLU A 37 16.03 10.16 -2.35
C GLU A 37 16.03 10.12 -0.80
N PRO A 38 16.89 9.29 -0.17
CA PRO A 38 17.08 9.31 1.28
C PRO A 38 17.49 10.71 1.79
N GLY A 39 16.94 11.13 2.93
CA GLY A 39 17.21 12.45 3.51
C GLY A 39 16.42 13.60 2.88
N SER A 40 15.41 13.29 2.06
CA SER A 40 14.49 14.29 1.50
C SER A 40 13.76 15.06 2.60
N SER A 41 13.37 16.30 2.32
CA SER A 41 12.47 17.08 3.19
C SER A 41 11.09 16.44 3.38
N ARG A 42 10.73 15.44 2.57
CA ARG A 42 9.51 14.64 2.66
C ARG A 42 9.67 13.46 3.62
N GLN A 43 10.05 13.75 4.87
CA GLN A 43 10.50 12.72 5.83
C GLN A 43 9.45 11.65 6.11
N GLU A 44 8.20 12.02 6.40
CA GLU A 44 7.13 11.06 6.64
C GLU A 44 5.89 11.44 5.83
N GLU A 45 5.32 10.46 5.13
CA GLU A 45 4.03 10.59 4.46
C GLU A 45 3.17 9.36 4.72
N VAL A 46 1.95 9.56 5.19
CA VAL A 46 0.96 8.48 5.39
C VAL A 46 -0.26 8.74 4.53
N TYR A 47 -0.67 7.72 3.77
CA TYR A 47 -1.87 7.78 2.95
C TYR A 47 -2.83 6.64 3.31
N PHE A 48 -4.08 6.99 3.54
CA PHE A 48 -5.20 6.07 3.67
C PHE A 48 -5.77 5.81 2.28
N ILE A 49 -5.73 4.55 1.85
CA ILE A 49 -6.05 4.16 0.48
C ILE A 49 -7.22 3.18 0.49
N GLU A 50 -8.20 3.45 -0.37
CA GLU A 50 -9.23 2.51 -0.79
C GLU A 50 -8.73 1.82 -2.05
N LEU A 51 -8.53 0.51 -1.98
CA LEU A 51 -8.08 -0.29 -3.11
C LEU A 51 -9.26 -0.97 -3.81
N LEU A 52 -9.09 -1.22 -5.09
CA LEU A 52 -9.94 -2.09 -5.89
C LEU A 52 -9.47 -3.54 -5.75
N GLY A 53 -10.39 -4.48 -5.92
CA GLY A 53 -10.10 -5.90 -5.91
C GLY A 53 -10.95 -6.64 -6.93
N ALA A 54 -10.46 -7.78 -7.39
CA ALA A 54 -11.22 -8.67 -8.27
C ALA A 54 -12.20 -9.51 -7.46
N ASN A 55 -13.21 -10.02 -8.18
CA ASN A 55 -14.18 -11.03 -7.73
C ASN A 55 -14.93 -10.66 -6.43
N SER A 56 -15.75 -11.59 -5.93
CA SER A 56 -16.56 -11.38 -4.73
C SER A 56 -15.75 -11.33 -3.43
N GLU A 57 -14.52 -11.85 -3.42
CA GLU A 57 -13.63 -11.83 -2.26
C GLU A 57 -12.76 -10.56 -2.23
N GLY A 58 -12.76 -9.75 -3.29
CA GLY A 58 -11.94 -8.54 -3.38
C GLY A 58 -10.44 -8.86 -3.31
N LYS A 59 -9.98 -9.87 -4.05
CA LYS A 59 -8.54 -10.19 -4.12
C LYS A 59 -7.79 -9.01 -4.75
N THR A 60 -6.72 -8.56 -4.10
CA THR A 60 -5.95 -7.39 -4.53
C THR A 60 -4.47 -7.55 -4.23
N LEU A 61 -3.67 -6.59 -4.66
CA LEU A 61 -2.23 -6.53 -4.42
C LEU A 61 -1.71 -5.10 -4.28
N ALA A 62 -0.68 -4.96 -3.44
CA ALA A 62 0.14 -3.76 -3.30
C ALA A 62 1.59 -4.11 -3.62
N VAL A 63 2.26 -3.29 -4.43
CA VAL A 63 3.58 -3.57 -4.98
C VAL A 63 4.51 -2.39 -4.72
N LEU A 64 5.73 -2.68 -4.27
CA LEU A 64 6.86 -1.77 -4.35
C LEU A 64 7.83 -2.33 -5.40
N HIS A 65 8.22 -1.51 -6.38
CA HIS A 65 9.29 -1.87 -7.31
C HIS A 65 10.39 -0.81 -7.36
N ASN A 66 11.60 -1.23 -7.66
CA ASN A 66 12.74 -0.31 -7.83
C ASN A 66 12.57 0.55 -9.09
N ALA A 67 13.38 1.60 -9.24
CA ALA A 67 13.21 2.59 -10.31
C ALA A 67 13.34 1.95 -11.71
N ALA A 68 14.27 0.99 -11.83
CA ALA A 68 14.54 0.27 -13.08
C ALA A 68 13.47 -0.79 -13.43
N ARG A 69 12.50 -1.08 -12.54
CA ARG A 69 11.48 -2.14 -12.70
C ARG A 69 12.07 -3.54 -12.89
N GLU A 70 13.19 -3.80 -12.24
CA GLU A 70 13.89 -5.09 -12.27
C GLU A 70 13.59 -5.91 -11.02
N LYS A 71 13.26 -5.25 -9.91
CA LYS A 71 12.96 -5.88 -8.63
C LYS A 71 11.65 -5.37 -8.07
N ALA A 72 10.87 -6.26 -7.48
CA ALA A 72 9.64 -5.92 -6.81
C ALA A 72 9.38 -6.82 -5.60
N VAL A 73 8.67 -6.27 -4.62
CA VAL A 73 7.94 -7.04 -3.62
C VAL A 73 6.46 -6.74 -3.79
N ALA A 74 5.63 -7.78 -3.83
CA ALA A 74 4.19 -7.69 -3.82
C ALA A 74 3.63 -8.26 -2.52
N LEU A 75 2.59 -7.62 -2.01
CA LEU A 75 1.77 -8.10 -0.92
C LEU A 75 0.37 -8.35 -1.46
N ARG A 76 -0.08 -9.60 -1.43
CA ARG A 76 -1.43 -10.00 -1.86
C ARG A 76 -2.30 -10.29 -0.66
N PHE A 77 -3.56 -9.89 -0.76
CA PHE A 77 -4.55 -10.06 0.30
C PHE A 77 -5.98 -9.95 -0.26
N SER A 78 -6.97 -10.12 0.61
CA SER A 78 -8.39 -9.98 0.29
C SER A 78 -8.98 -8.78 1.03
N LEU A 79 -9.69 -7.91 0.30
CA LEU A 79 -10.43 -6.79 0.88
C LEU A 79 -11.60 -7.24 1.76
N SER A 80 -12.11 -8.46 1.58
CA SER A 80 -13.11 -9.04 2.50
C SER A 80 -12.55 -9.29 3.91
N GLN A 81 -11.24 -9.53 4.01
CA GLN A 81 -10.52 -9.78 5.27
C GLN A 81 -9.87 -8.50 5.80
N LEU A 82 -9.15 -7.76 4.93
CA LEU A 82 -8.40 -6.55 5.24
C LEU A 82 -8.86 -5.41 4.32
N PRO A 83 -10.00 -4.74 4.65
CA PRO A 83 -10.63 -3.76 3.77
C PRO A 83 -9.91 -2.41 3.69
N PHE A 84 -8.95 -2.14 4.57
CA PHE A 84 -8.25 -0.86 4.62
C PHE A 84 -6.77 -1.03 4.25
N PHE A 85 -6.19 -0.06 3.56
CA PHE A 85 -4.78 -0.08 3.21
C PHE A 85 -4.12 1.25 3.58
N THR A 86 -3.02 1.18 4.33
CA THR A 86 -2.18 2.34 4.63
C THR A 86 -0.87 2.22 3.87
N LEU A 87 -0.49 3.30 3.20
CA LEU A 87 0.86 3.48 2.69
C LEU A 87 1.61 4.40 3.64
N TRP A 88 2.64 3.88 4.31
CA TRP A 88 3.56 4.69 5.11
C TRP A 88 4.89 4.82 4.39
N LYS A 89 5.38 6.04 4.23
CA LYS A 89 6.65 6.34 3.57
C LYS A 89 7.50 7.10 4.57
N TYR A 90 8.70 6.61 4.82
CA TYR A 90 9.69 7.31 5.62
C TYR A 90 10.97 7.49 4.82
N ALA A 91 11.18 8.71 4.31
CA ALA A 91 12.30 9.09 3.46
C ALA A 91 13.44 9.78 4.23
N GLY A 92 13.67 9.35 5.48
CA GLY A 92 14.79 9.82 6.29
C GLY A 92 16.16 9.49 5.67
N CYS A 93 17.22 10.01 6.28
CA CYS A 93 18.57 9.58 5.96
C CYS A 93 18.69 8.07 6.19
N GLU A 94 19.58 7.38 5.47
CA GLU A 94 19.69 5.92 5.56
C GLU A 94 19.95 5.43 7.00
N GLN A 95 20.68 6.22 7.80
CA GLN A 95 20.99 5.92 9.21
C GLN A 95 19.78 6.07 10.14
N ASP A 96 18.85 6.98 9.82
CA ASP A 96 17.63 7.24 10.60
C ASP A 96 16.46 6.37 10.12
N GLY A 97 16.55 5.88 8.89
CA GLY A 97 15.56 5.03 8.25
C GLY A 97 15.19 5.54 6.85
N TYR A 98 15.37 4.68 5.86
CA TYR A 98 14.80 4.85 4.52
C TYR A 98 13.93 3.62 4.22
N VAL A 99 12.65 3.71 4.58
CA VAL A 99 11.73 2.56 4.69
C VAL A 99 10.31 2.94 4.30
N THR A 100 9.52 1.93 3.94
CA THR A 100 8.10 2.09 3.66
C THR A 100 7.31 0.90 4.20
N GLY A 101 6.08 1.17 4.64
CA GLY A 101 5.08 0.19 5.00
C GLY A 101 4.00 0.06 3.91
N LEU A 102 3.77 -1.18 3.47
CA LEU A 102 2.59 -1.58 2.71
C LEU A 102 1.64 -2.28 3.69
N GLU A 103 0.63 -1.58 4.20
CA GLU A 103 -0.06 -1.97 5.43
C GLU A 103 -1.55 -2.24 5.19
N PRO A 104 -1.93 -3.45 4.72
CA PRO A 104 -3.31 -3.88 4.74
C PRO A 104 -3.76 -4.11 6.18
N GLY A 105 -4.98 -3.72 6.51
CA GLY A 105 -5.48 -3.68 7.87
C GLY A 105 -6.99 -3.84 7.97
N THR A 106 -7.44 -4.15 9.18
CA THR A 106 -8.87 -4.14 9.55
C THR A 106 -9.40 -2.76 9.89
N SER A 107 -8.51 -1.77 10.03
CA SER A 107 -8.81 -0.35 10.25
C SER A 107 -7.60 0.49 9.84
N TYR A 108 -7.75 1.82 9.77
CA TYR A 108 -6.60 2.72 9.59
C TYR A 108 -5.90 2.97 10.93
N PRO A 109 -4.61 3.37 10.93
CA PRO A 109 -3.84 3.61 12.15
C PRO A 109 -4.19 4.94 12.85
N ASN A 110 -5.48 5.25 12.97
CA ASN A 110 -5.97 6.34 13.81
C ASN A 110 -6.15 5.87 15.25
N PHE A 111 -6.48 6.81 16.14
CA PHE A 111 -6.91 6.46 17.50
C PHE A 111 -8.11 5.51 17.47
N ARG A 112 -8.10 4.51 18.35
CA ARG A 112 -9.17 3.51 18.46
C ARG A 112 -10.56 4.12 18.67
N SER A 113 -10.67 5.27 19.33
CA SER A 113 -11.95 5.99 19.48
C SER A 113 -12.51 6.46 18.14
N VAL A 114 -11.66 7.02 17.27
CA VAL A 114 -12.02 7.48 15.93
C VAL A 114 -12.48 6.30 15.06
N GLU A 115 -11.71 5.20 15.06
CA GLU A 115 -12.09 4.00 14.30
C GLU A 115 -13.40 3.38 14.81
N ARG A 116 -13.70 3.48 16.11
CA ARG A 116 -14.98 3.05 16.67
C ARG A 116 -16.13 3.93 16.20
N GLU A 117 -15.98 5.23 16.30
CA GLU A 117 -17.00 6.21 15.91
C GLU A 117 -17.35 6.08 14.43
N LEU A 118 -16.35 5.82 13.59
CA LEU A 118 -16.51 5.58 12.16
C LEU A 118 -16.94 4.14 11.81
N GLY A 119 -17.19 3.29 12.80
CA GLY A 119 -17.68 1.93 12.60
C GLY A 119 -16.69 0.97 11.94
N ARG A 120 -15.39 1.28 11.95
CA ARG A 120 -14.34 0.50 11.29
C ARG A 120 -13.74 -0.61 12.17
N LEU A 121 -14.01 -0.60 13.48
CA LEU A 121 -13.54 -1.67 14.36
C LEU A 121 -14.33 -2.95 14.14
N ARG A 122 -13.62 -4.03 13.79
CA ARG A 122 -14.18 -5.38 13.82
C ARG A 122 -14.48 -5.82 15.25
N VAL A 123 -15.63 -6.48 15.44
CA VAL A 123 -16.07 -7.08 16.70
C VAL A 123 -16.22 -8.58 16.45
N LEU A 124 -15.54 -9.39 17.26
CA LEU A 124 -15.70 -10.85 17.25
C LEU A 124 -16.59 -11.27 18.40
N GLN A 125 -17.58 -12.11 18.10
CA GLN A 125 -18.48 -12.70 19.09
C GLN A 125 -17.78 -13.86 19.85
N PRO A 126 -18.30 -14.26 21.02
CA PRO A 126 -17.76 -15.42 21.74
C PRO A 126 -17.73 -16.68 20.85
N GLY A 127 -16.55 -17.27 20.70
CA GLY A 127 -16.33 -18.46 19.86
C GLY A 127 -16.17 -18.18 18.36
N GLU A 128 -16.29 -16.93 17.91
CA GLU A 128 -16.06 -16.58 16.52
C GLU A 128 -14.56 -16.59 16.18
N THR A 129 -14.23 -17.08 14.98
CA THR A 129 -12.87 -17.06 14.42
C THR A 129 -12.84 -16.19 13.19
N GLN A 130 -11.79 -15.36 13.08
CA GLN A 130 -11.49 -14.64 11.86
C GLN A 130 -10.10 -15.04 11.37
N SER A 131 -10.01 -15.35 10.08
CA SER A 131 -8.74 -15.64 9.41
C SER A 131 -8.32 -14.45 8.53
N PHE A 132 -7.02 -14.23 8.46
CA PHE A 132 -6.38 -13.28 7.56
C PHE A 132 -5.28 -14.01 6.81
N GLU A 133 -5.26 -13.85 5.50
CA GLU A 133 -4.28 -14.46 4.62
C GLU A 133 -3.54 -13.36 3.86
N LEU A 134 -2.21 -13.44 3.91
CA LEU A 134 -1.33 -12.56 3.17
C LEU A 134 -0.29 -13.42 2.46
N GLU A 135 0.00 -13.07 1.21
CA GLU A 135 1.10 -13.64 0.45
C GLU A 135 2.11 -12.55 0.12
N ILE A 136 3.39 -12.85 0.35
CA ILE A 136 4.50 -11.94 0.04
C ILE A 136 5.30 -12.58 -1.10
N GLU A 137 5.30 -11.92 -2.26
CA GLU A 137 6.06 -12.33 -3.42
C GLU A 137 7.27 -11.41 -3.61
N ALA A 138 8.42 -11.98 -3.93
CA ALA A 138 9.61 -11.24 -4.32
C ALA A 138 10.00 -11.61 -5.75
N HIS A 139 10.25 -10.60 -6.58
CA HIS A 139 10.74 -10.75 -7.93
C HIS A 139 12.07 -10.02 -8.09
N ASP A 140 13.03 -10.69 -8.72
CA ASP A 140 14.36 -10.16 -9.02
C ASP A 140 14.63 -10.03 -10.53
N GLN A 141 13.59 -10.24 -11.36
CA GLN A 141 13.62 -10.15 -12.81
C GLN A 141 12.49 -9.25 -13.35
N PRO A 142 12.73 -8.48 -14.44
CA PRO A 142 11.73 -7.59 -15.04
C PRO A 142 10.41 -8.24 -15.45
N VAL A 143 10.45 -9.53 -15.82
CA VAL A 143 9.24 -10.29 -16.21
C VAL A 143 8.26 -10.43 -15.04
N GLY A 144 8.76 -10.60 -13.82
CA GLY A 144 7.95 -10.69 -12.61
C GLY A 144 7.27 -9.35 -12.32
N VAL A 145 8.05 -8.26 -12.35
CA VAL A 145 7.55 -6.90 -12.17
C VAL A 145 6.47 -6.58 -13.21
N SER A 146 6.72 -6.90 -14.49
CA SER A 146 5.77 -6.64 -15.58
C SER A 146 4.44 -7.38 -15.41
N ARG A 147 4.47 -8.61 -14.87
CA ARG A 147 3.25 -9.38 -14.56
C ARG A 147 2.41 -8.70 -13.48
N LEU A 148 3.04 -8.31 -12.38
CA LEU A 148 2.38 -7.60 -11.28
C LEU A 148 1.73 -6.29 -11.76
N LEU A 149 2.46 -5.49 -12.54
CA LEU A 149 1.95 -4.22 -13.07
C LEU A 149 0.79 -4.41 -14.04
N LYS A 150 0.83 -5.47 -14.86
CA LYS A 150 -0.28 -5.81 -15.76
C LYS A 150 -1.54 -6.19 -14.97
N GLU A 151 -1.39 -6.99 -13.93
CA GLU A 151 -2.51 -7.38 -13.05
C GLU A 151 -3.13 -6.17 -12.35
N ILE A 152 -2.31 -5.27 -11.80
CA ILE A 152 -2.79 -3.99 -11.23
C ILE A 152 -3.55 -3.18 -12.27
N GLY A 153 -3.05 -3.12 -13.51
CA GLY A 153 -3.73 -2.44 -14.61
C GLY A 153 -5.09 -3.04 -14.96
N GLN A 154 -5.24 -4.36 -14.89
CA GLN A 154 -6.52 -5.04 -15.10
C GLN A 154 -7.51 -4.69 -13.98
N LEU A 155 -7.10 -4.81 -12.72
CA LEU A 155 -7.92 -4.44 -11.56
C LEU A 155 -8.36 -2.97 -11.57
N GLN A 156 -7.48 -2.08 -12.03
CA GLN A 156 -7.78 -0.66 -12.16
C GLN A 156 -8.81 -0.38 -13.27
N GLY A 157 -8.78 -1.15 -14.37
CA GLY A 157 -9.66 -0.99 -15.52
C GLY A 157 -11.05 -1.63 -15.37
N GLU A 158 -11.18 -2.70 -14.57
CA GLU A 158 -12.44 -3.44 -14.37
C GLU A 158 -13.56 -2.63 -13.70
N GLN A 159 -13.25 -1.50 -13.04
CA GLN A 159 -14.25 -0.60 -12.45
C GLN A 159 -14.39 0.76 -13.17
N GLY A 160 -13.79 0.90 -14.36
CA GLY A 160 -13.92 2.11 -15.20
C GLY A 160 -15.04 2.05 -16.23
N GLY A 161 -15.95 1.07 -16.14
CA GLY A 161 -17.08 0.85 -17.07
C GLY A 161 -18.44 1.07 -16.43
#